data_AF-A0A847SVE3-F1
#
_entry.id   AF-A0A847SVE3-F1
#
_cell.length_a   1.000
_cell.length_b   1.000
_cell.length_c   1.000
_cell.angle_alpha   90.00
_cell.angle_beta   90.00
_cell.angle_gamma   90.00
#
_symmetry.space_group_name_H-M   'P 1'
#
loop_
_entity.id
_entity.type
_entity.pdbx_description
1 polymer ?
#
loop_
_entity_poly.entity_id
_entity_poly.type
_entity_poly.pdbx_seq_one_letter_code
_entity_poly.pdbx_strand_id
1 'polypeptide(L)'
;MVAYRNGDELMMVLRRALEIELSFEHESQWEAYYEKEKLRALLMELIVDSAQHAEMVQKLMAMVKVSPGKTFTSVRGRDFNFKNKNELEMMMDLGRTEILMRDLYTDVRNSFSLSPAGLLIDEADADNFLTTISSLIAAEQHHSDLVAKHVGKVERVR
;
A
#
# COMPACT_ATOMS: atom_id res chain seq x y z
N MET A 1 -12.56 -4.06 -13.86
CA MET A 1 -12.53 -5.09 -12.80
C MET A 1 -11.51 -6.12 -13.21
N VAL A 2 -10.46 -6.31 -12.41
CA VAL A 2 -9.34 -7.21 -12.73
C VAL A 2 -9.65 -8.61 -12.21
N ALA A 3 -9.39 -9.63 -13.02
CA ALA A 3 -9.48 -11.03 -12.60
C ALA A 3 -8.10 -11.68 -12.77
N TYR A 4 -7.53 -12.20 -11.68
CA TYR A 4 -6.28 -12.94 -11.73
C TYR A 4 -6.54 -14.39 -12.13
N ARG A 5 -5.73 -14.88 -13.06
CA ARG A 5 -5.89 -16.21 -13.68
C ARG A 5 -5.23 -17.31 -12.86
N ASN A 6 -4.26 -16.96 -12.01
CA ASN A 6 -3.53 -17.86 -11.14
C ASN A 6 -2.87 -17.08 -9.99
N GLY A 7 -2.32 -17.81 -9.01
CA GLY A 7 -1.62 -17.18 -7.90
C GLY A 7 -0.31 -16.49 -8.27
N ASP A 8 0.34 -16.82 -9.40
CA ASP A 8 1.55 -16.10 -9.83
C ASP A 8 1.24 -14.63 -10.20
N GLU A 9 0.11 -14.37 -10.85
CA GLU A 9 -0.36 -13.02 -11.16
C GLU A 9 -0.70 -12.24 -9.89
N LEU A 10 -1.43 -12.86 -8.96
CA LEU A 10 -1.74 -12.25 -7.66
C LEU A 10 -0.46 -11.96 -6.86
N MET A 11 0.49 -12.89 -6.86
CA MET A 11 1.80 -12.72 -6.22
C MET A 11 2.56 -11.53 -6.82
N MET A 12 2.56 -11.35 -8.14
CA MET A 12 3.20 -10.18 -8.76
C MET A 12 2.58 -8.86 -8.31
N VAL A 13 1.26 -8.81 -8.16
CA VAL A 13 0.56 -7.61 -7.68
C VAL A 13 0.86 -7.34 -6.21
N LEU A 14 0.80 -8.34 -5.34
CA LEU A 14 1.11 -8.18 -3.92
C LEU A 14 2.58 -7.80 -3.69
N ARG A 15 3.50 -8.28 -4.53
CA ARG A 15 4.90 -7.85 -4.49
C ARG A 15 5.08 -6.39 -4.86
N ARG A 16 4.27 -5.88 -5.80
CA ARG A 16 4.27 -4.46 -6.15
C ARG A 16 3.71 -3.60 -5.03
N ALA A 17 2.67 -4.09 -4.34
CA ALA A 17 2.16 -3.46 -3.13
C ALA A 17 3.25 -3.41 -2.04
N LEU A 18 3.88 -4.54 -1.74
CA LEU A 18 4.97 -4.63 -0.76
C LEU A 18 6.13 -3.67 -1.08
N GLU A 19 6.46 -3.51 -2.35
CA GLU A 19 7.49 -2.55 -2.77
C GLU A 19 7.13 -1.11 -2.41
N ILE A 20 5.85 -0.74 -2.56
CA ILE A 20 5.37 0.60 -2.23
C ILE A 20 5.35 0.79 -0.71
N GLU A 21 4.83 -0.18 0.05
CA GLU A 21 4.82 -0.10 1.53
C GLU A 21 6.22 0.09 2.11
N LEU A 22 7.20 -0.70 1.63
CA LEU A 22 8.60 -0.58 2.04
C LEU A 22 9.27 0.72 1.59
N SER A 23 8.68 1.46 0.64
CA SER A 23 9.22 2.74 0.18
C SER A 23 9.05 3.85 1.23
N PHE A 24 8.09 3.71 2.15
CA PHE A 24 7.85 4.68 3.23
C PHE A 24 8.90 4.62 4.35
N GLU A 25 9.54 3.47 4.58
CA GLU A 25 10.47 3.23 5.70
C GLU A 25 11.78 4.04 5.65
N HIS A 26 12.07 4.73 4.54
CA HIS A 26 13.38 5.34 4.33
C HIS A 26 13.48 6.71 5.00
N GLU A 27 13.82 6.71 6.30
CA GLU A 27 13.92 7.86 7.21
C GLU A 27 14.63 9.10 6.62
N SER A 28 15.68 8.89 5.82
CA SER A 28 16.48 9.96 5.22
C SER A 28 15.69 10.85 4.24
N GLN A 29 14.55 10.39 3.72
CA GLN A 29 13.67 11.18 2.86
C GLN A 29 12.82 12.19 3.64
N TRP A 30 12.64 11.95 4.93
CA TRP A 30 11.69 12.67 5.78
C TRP A 30 12.36 13.70 6.67
N GLU A 31 13.69 13.63 6.84
CA GLU A 31 14.46 14.48 7.75
C GLU A 31 14.22 15.98 7.55
N ALA A 32 14.19 16.45 6.31
CA ALA A 32 13.96 17.86 5.97
C ALA A 32 12.55 18.37 6.33
N TYR A 33 11.60 17.46 6.60
CA TYR A 33 10.19 17.76 6.80
C TYR A 33 9.77 17.63 8.27
N TYR A 34 10.66 17.12 9.14
CA TYR A 34 10.44 17.02 10.58
C TYR A 34 10.39 18.38 11.30
N GLU A 35 10.87 19.46 10.68
CA GLU A 35 10.84 20.81 11.27
C GLU A 35 9.42 21.42 11.35
N LYS A 36 8.43 20.84 10.65
CA LYS A 36 7.04 21.28 10.67
C LYS A 36 6.17 20.29 11.46
N GLU A 37 5.85 20.62 12.71
CA GLU A 37 5.18 19.72 13.67
C GLU A 37 3.94 18.98 13.13
N LYS A 38 3.04 19.68 12.42
CA LYS A 38 1.83 19.06 11.86
C LYS A 38 2.11 18.11 10.69
N LEU A 39 3.06 18.48 9.82
CA LEU A 39 3.49 17.65 8.71
C LEU A 39 4.21 16.40 9.23
N ARG A 40 5.08 16.58 10.24
CA ARG A 40 5.76 15.49 10.93
C ARG A 40 4.80 14.46 11.49
N ALA A 41 3.73 14.88 12.17
CA ALA A 41 2.76 13.94 12.73
C ALA A 41 2.09 13.07 11.65
N LEU A 42 1.65 13.70 10.54
CA LEU A 42 1.07 13.00 9.41
C LEU A 42 2.07 12.02 8.78
N LEU A 43 3.29 12.48 8.51
CA LEU A 43 4.33 11.64 7.91
C LEU A 43 4.68 10.43 8.79
N MET A 44 4.81 10.64 10.11
CA MET A 44 5.07 9.55 11.04
C MET A 44 3.94 8.52 11.06
N GLU A 45 2.68 8.95 10.99
CA GLU A 45 1.53 8.05 10.89
C GLU A 45 1.63 7.19 9.62
N LEU A 46 1.87 7.82 8.45
CA LEU A 46 2.04 7.09 7.19
C LEU A 46 3.21 6.09 7.24
N ILE A 47 4.36 6.48 7.80
CA ILE A 47 5.56 5.61 7.89
C ILE A 47 5.29 4.40 8.78
N VAL A 48 4.73 4.62 9.98
CA VAL A 48 4.47 3.54 10.95
C VAL A 48 3.42 2.58 10.41
N ASP A 49 2.35 3.10 9.82
CA ASP A 49 1.27 2.27 9.29
C ASP A 49 1.74 1.49 8.05
N SER A 50 2.53 2.11 7.16
CA SER A 50 3.09 1.41 5.98
C SER A 50 3.99 0.21 6.37
N ALA A 51 4.74 0.31 7.48
CA ALA A 51 5.51 -0.83 7.98
C ALA A 51 4.59 -2.00 8.43
N GLN A 52 3.49 -1.67 9.11
CA GLN A 52 2.47 -2.67 9.48
C GLN A 52 1.78 -3.25 8.24
N HIS A 53 1.48 -2.41 7.25
CA HIS A 53 0.91 -2.84 5.98
C HIS A 53 1.86 -3.78 5.23
N ALA A 54 3.17 -3.51 5.22
CA ALA A 54 4.17 -4.41 4.64
C ALA A 54 4.12 -5.81 5.27
N GLU A 55 4.00 -5.91 6.60
CA GLU A 55 3.82 -7.19 7.29
C GLU A 55 2.51 -7.89 6.88
N MET A 56 1.41 -7.15 6.77
CA MET A 56 0.13 -7.67 6.32
C MET A 56 0.18 -8.17 4.88
N VAL A 57 0.85 -7.45 3.96
CA VAL A 57 1.04 -7.86 2.57
C VAL A 57 1.90 -9.12 2.50
N GLN A 58 2.97 -9.22 3.30
CA GLN A 58 3.76 -10.44 3.39
C GLN A 58 2.93 -11.63 3.88
N LYS A 59 2.05 -11.42 4.86
CA LYS A 59 1.08 -12.43 5.33
C LYS A 59 0.14 -12.86 4.21
N LEU A 60 -0.39 -11.93 3.41
CA LEU A 60 -1.20 -12.25 2.24
C LEU A 60 -0.42 -13.06 1.21
N MET A 61 0.82 -12.66 0.90
CA MET A 61 1.70 -13.36 -0.04
C MET A 61 1.95 -14.81 0.38
N ALA A 62 2.09 -15.08 1.68
CA ALA A 62 2.31 -16.43 2.21
C ALA A 62 1.12 -17.38 1.98
N MET A 63 -0.09 -16.86 1.75
CA MET A 63 -1.30 -17.65 1.48
C MET A 63 -1.50 -17.96 -0.02
N VAL A 64 -0.73 -17.31 -0.90
CA VAL A 64 -0.93 -17.42 -2.35
C VAL A 64 -0.36 -18.73 -2.90
N LYS A 65 -1.19 -19.44 -3.66
CA LYS A 65 -0.82 -20.65 -4.40
C LYS A 65 0.00 -20.31 -5.64
N VAL A 66 1.31 -20.33 -5.51
CA VAL A 66 2.23 -20.13 -6.63
C VAL A 66 2.50 -21.42 -7.39
N SER A 67 2.86 -21.31 -8.67
CA SER A 67 3.18 -22.47 -9.50
C SER A 67 4.37 -23.28 -8.93
N PRO A 68 4.36 -24.62 -9.00
CA PRO A 68 5.48 -25.43 -8.53
C PRO A 68 6.82 -25.01 -9.15
N GLY A 69 7.86 -24.86 -8.32
CA GLY A 69 9.20 -24.44 -8.76
C GLY A 69 9.34 -22.95 -9.06
N LYS A 70 8.25 -22.16 -8.94
CA LYS A 70 8.32 -20.70 -9.04
C LYS A 70 8.98 -20.14 -7.79
N THR A 71 10.00 -19.31 -7.99
CA THR A 71 10.62 -18.51 -6.92
C THR A 71 10.49 -17.04 -7.26
N PHE A 72 10.44 -16.22 -6.22
CA PHE A 72 10.39 -14.76 -6.35
C PHE A 72 11.53 -14.16 -5.54
N THR A 73 12.17 -13.11 -6.08
CA THR A 73 13.28 -12.43 -5.41
C THR A 73 12.81 -11.70 -4.15
N SER A 74 13.70 -11.27 -3.26
CA SER A 74 13.28 -10.34 -2.21
C SER A 74 12.80 -9.02 -2.83
N VAL A 75 11.73 -8.45 -2.26
CA VAL A 75 11.25 -7.12 -2.60
C VAL A 75 12.04 -6.12 -1.77
N ARG A 76 12.40 -4.98 -2.37
CA ARG A 76 13.00 -3.84 -1.68
C ARG A 76 12.15 -2.62 -2.00
N GLY A 77 11.98 -1.74 -1.01
CA GLY A 77 11.38 -0.43 -1.24
C GLY A 77 12.20 0.39 -2.24
N ARG A 78 11.57 1.39 -2.83
CA ARG A 78 12.25 2.42 -3.63
C ARG A 78 12.17 3.74 -2.89
N ASP A 79 13.15 4.60 -3.15
CA ASP A 79 13.10 5.91 -2.54
C ASP A 79 12.02 6.80 -3.15
N PHE A 80 11.21 7.48 -2.32
CA PHE A 80 10.42 8.59 -2.83
C PHE A 80 11.36 9.73 -3.23
N ASN A 81 11.16 10.24 -4.43
CA ASN A 81 11.90 11.39 -4.90
C ASN A 81 11.15 12.69 -4.55
N PHE A 82 11.48 13.26 -3.41
CA PHE A 82 10.99 14.59 -3.00
C PHE A 82 11.95 15.73 -3.30
N LYS A 83 13.06 15.46 -4.02
CA LYS A 83 14.04 16.48 -4.38
C LYS A 83 13.37 17.62 -5.14
N ASN A 84 13.58 18.84 -4.66
CA ASN A 84 13.01 20.08 -5.20
C ASN A 84 11.47 20.16 -5.17
N LYS A 85 10.78 19.30 -4.42
CA LYS A 85 9.33 19.39 -4.23
C LYS A 85 9.01 20.24 -3.01
N ASN A 86 8.00 21.09 -3.16
CA ASN A 86 7.40 21.76 -2.01
C ASN A 86 6.44 20.80 -1.27
N GLU A 87 6.00 21.21 -0.08
CA GLU A 87 5.13 20.41 0.77
C GLU A 87 3.83 19.97 0.06
N LEU A 88 3.20 20.86 -0.71
CA LEU A 88 1.97 20.53 -1.44
C LEU A 88 2.22 19.45 -2.49
N GLU A 89 3.28 19.57 -3.29
CA GLU A 89 3.64 18.60 -4.32
C GLU A 89 3.93 17.21 -3.73
N MET A 90 4.63 17.16 -2.59
CA MET A 90 4.86 15.90 -1.90
C MET A 90 3.56 15.28 -1.41
N MET A 91 2.71 16.06 -0.75
CA MET A 91 1.44 15.55 -0.23
C MET A 91 0.53 15.07 -1.34
N MET A 92 0.52 15.74 -2.50
CA MET A 92 -0.20 15.26 -3.68
C MET A 92 0.33 13.91 -4.18
N ASP A 93 1.64 13.70 -4.19
CA ASP A 93 2.23 12.44 -4.61
C ASP A 93 2.00 11.30 -3.61
N LEU A 94 2.03 11.59 -2.31
CA LEU A 94 1.63 10.64 -1.28
C LEU A 94 0.16 10.27 -1.41
N GLY A 95 -0.73 11.26 -1.50
CA GLY A 95 -2.16 10.99 -1.64
C GLY A 95 -2.50 10.19 -2.90
N ARG A 96 -1.79 10.41 -4.01
CA ARG A 96 -1.91 9.56 -5.22
C ARG A 96 -1.44 8.13 -4.96
N THR A 97 -0.40 7.96 -4.16
CA THR A 97 0.13 6.64 -3.77
C THR A 97 -0.86 5.89 -2.90
N GLU A 98 -1.44 6.52 -1.87
CA GLU A 98 -2.50 5.93 -1.03
C GLU A 98 -3.71 5.48 -1.87
N ILE A 99 -4.16 6.33 -2.80
CA ILE A 99 -5.28 6.02 -3.70
C ILE A 99 -4.94 4.81 -4.59
N LEU A 100 -3.74 4.79 -5.15
CA LEU A 100 -3.27 3.67 -5.99
C LEU A 100 -3.26 2.36 -5.21
N MET A 101 -2.77 2.38 -3.97
CA MET A 101 -2.70 1.22 -3.09
C MET A 101 -4.09 0.72 -2.69
N ARG A 102 -4.98 1.63 -2.28
CA ARG A 102 -6.40 1.31 -2.02
C ARG A 102 -7.06 0.64 -3.22
N ASP A 103 -6.88 1.19 -4.41
CA ASP A 103 -7.49 0.67 -5.63
C ASP A 103 -6.92 -0.70 -5.99
N LEU A 104 -5.60 -0.88 -5.85
CA LEU A 104 -4.94 -2.17 -6.02
C LEU A 104 -5.49 -3.23 -5.06
N TYR A 105 -5.59 -2.91 -3.76
CA TYR A 105 -6.14 -3.84 -2.77
C TYR A 105 -7.62 -4.14 -3.02
N THR A 106 -8.38 -3.14 -3.49
CA THR A 106 -9.78 -3.32 -3.89
C THR A 106 -9.91 -4.27 -5.07
N ASP A 107 -9.06 -4.13 -6.08
CA ASP A 107 -9.01 -5.06 -7.21
C ASP A 107 -8.60 -6.47 -6.76
N VAL A 108 -7.64 -6.59 -5.83
CA VAL A 108 -7.29 -7.87 -5.21
C VAL A 108 -8.48 -8.52 -4.53
N ARG A 109 -9.17 -7.82 -3.64
CA ARG A 109 -10.38 -8.33 -2.97
C ARG A 109 -11.47 -8.72 -3.97
N ASN A 110 -11.75 -7.87 -4.96
CA ASN A 110 -12.84 -8.09 -5.90
C ASN A 110 -12.55 -9.26 -6.87
N SER A 111 -11.28 -9.58 -7.12
CA SER A 111 -10.91 -10.73 -7.95
C SER A 111 -11.43 -12.06 -7.40
N PHE A 112 -11.66 -12.17 -6.08
CA PHE A 112 -12.23 -13.36 -5.43
C PHE A 112 -13.71 -13.58 -5.75
N SER A 113 -14.42 -12.54 -6.15
CA SER A 113 -15.80 -12.67 -6.65
C SER A 113 -15.85 -13.13 -8.11
N LEU A 114 -14.72 -13.04 -8.84
CA LEU A 114 -14.62 -13.35 -10.26
C LEU A 114 -13.86 -14.65 -10.55
N SER A 115 -12.95 -15.03 -9.66
CA SER A 115 -12.13 -16.23 -9.74
C SER A 115 -12.44 -17.12 -8.54
N PRO A 116 -12.61 -18.45 -8.71
CA PRO A 116 -12.74 -19.37 -7.59
C PRO A 116 -11.57 -19.19 -6.60
N ALA A 117 -11.86 -18.87 -5.34
CA ALA A 117 -10.84 -18.61 -4.32
C ALA A 117 -9.78 -19.73 -4.24
N GLY A 118 -10.21 -20.99 -4.40
CA GLY A 118 -9.35 -22.17 -4.41
C GLY A 118 -8.27 -22.21 -5.50
N LEU A 119 -8.37 -21.38 -6.55
CA LEU A 119 -7.34 -21.23 -7.59
C LEU A 119 -6.20 -20.28 -7.17
N LEU A 120 -6.49 -19.33 -6.28
CA LEU A 120 -5.55 -18.27 -5.90
C LEU A 120 -4.91 -18.55 -4.54
N ILE A 121 -5.69 -19.10 -3.60
CA ILE A 121 -5.30 -19.41 -2.22
C ILE A 121 -5.97 -20.71 -1.76
N ASP A 122 -5.64 -21.20 -0.57
CA ASP A 122 -6.40 -22.27 0.09
C ASP A 122 -7.72 -21.76 0.67
N GLU A 123 -8.77 -22.59 0.61
CA GLU A 123 -10.09 -22.24 1.14
C GLU A 123 -10.03 -21.95 2.64
N ALA A 124 -9.18 -22.67 3.37
CA ALA A 124 -8.94 -22.45 4.79
C ALA A 124 -8.35 -21.06 5.11
N ASP A 125 -7.67 -20.43 4.15
CA ASP A 125 -7.07 -19.10 4.31
C ASP A 125 -7.99 -17.96 3.81
N ALA A 126 -9.11 -18.28 3.16
CA ALA A 126 -9.94 -17.30 2.46
C ALA A 126 -10.48 -16.18 3.37
N ASP A 127 -11.01 -16.53 4.55
CA ASP A 127 -11.53 -15.55 5.50
C ASP A 127 -10.43 -14.63 6.04
N ASN A 128 -9.27 -15.19 6.34
CA ASN A 128 -8.12 -14.44 6.85
C ASN A 128 -7.55 -13.51 5.77
N PHE A 129 -7.48 -13.98 4.52
CA PHE A 129 -7.07 -13.19 3.36
C PHE A 129 -8.03 -12.02 3.15
N LEU A 130 -9.34 -12.29 3.05
CA LEU A 130 -10.37 -11.28 2.80
C LEU A 130 -10.48 -10.25 3.93
N THR A 131 -10.31 -10.68 5.19
CA THR A 131 -10.26 -9.78 6.33
C THR A 131 -9.04 -8.87 6.27
N THR A 132 -7.85 -9.46 6.05
CA THR A 132 -6.59 -8.72 5.99
C THR A 132 -6.59 -7.69 4.85
N ILE A 133 -7.00 -8.07 3.64
CA ILE A 133 -7.06 -7.13 2.50
C ILE A 133 -8.13 -6.04 2.71
N SER A 134 -9.23 -6.33 3.40
CA SER A 134 -10.26 -5.32 3.70
C SER A 134 -9.77 -4.29 4.72
N SER A 135 -8.98 -4.72 5.71
CA SER A 135 -8.31 -3.81 6.64
C SER A 135 -7.32 -2.89 5.93
N LEU A 136 -6.51 -3.42 4.99
CA LEU A 136 -5.62 -2.61 4.16
C LEU A 136 -6.41 -1.55 3.38
N ILE A 137 -7.49 -1.93 2.68
CA ILE A 137 -8.34 -0.96 1.94
C ILE A 137 -8.85 0.17 2.86
N ALA A 138 -9.26 -0.16 4.08
CA ALA A 138 -9.76 0.83 5.04
C ALA A 138 -8.66 1.78 5.53
N ALA A 139 -7.44 1.25 5.75
CA ALA A 139 -6.29 2.05 6.16
C ALA A 139 -5.87 3.04 5.06
N GLU A 140 -5.69 2.56 3.82
CA GLU A 140 -5.35 3.42 2.68
C GLU A 140 -6.41 4.51 2.43
N GLN A 141 -7.70 4.18 2.65
CA GLN A 141 -8.78 5.18 2.59
C GLN A 141 -8.60 6.26 3.67
N HIS A 142 -8.32 5.87 4.91
CA HIS A 142 -8.06 6.80 6.01
C HIS A 142 -6.84 7.69 5.73
N HIS A 143 -5.74 7.12 5.25
CA HIS A 143 -4.54 7.86 4.85
C HIS A 143 -4.83 8.87 3.73
N SER A 144 -5.56 8.46 2.69
CA SER A 144 -5.96 9.35 1.60
C SER A 144 -6.79 10.55 2.11
N ASP A 145 -7.68 10.33 3.08
CA ASP A 145 -8.49 11.38 3.70
C ASP A 145 -7.65 12.33 4.56
N LEU A 146 -6.66 11.81 5.28
CA LEU A 146 -5.72 12.62 6.06
C LEU A 146 -4.88 13.53 5.16
N VAL A 147 -4.32 12.97 4.09
CA VAL A 147 -3.54 13.73 3.11
C VAL A 147 -4.41 14.80 2.44
N ALA A 148 -5.62 14.46 2.01
CA ALA A 148 -6.55 15.42 1.40
C ALA A 148 -6.90 16.58 2.34
N LYS A 149 -7.15 16.30 3.63
CA LYS A 149 -7.37 17.33 4.65
C LYS A 149 -6.16 18.24 4.84
N HIS A 150 -4.95 17.71 4.69
CA HIS A 150 -3.73 18.51 4.78
C HIS A 150 -3.57 19.41 3.56
N VAL A 151 -3.70 18.86 2.35
CA VAL A 151 -3.67 19.61 1.08
C VAL A 151 -4.69 20.76 1.07
N GLY A 152 -5.94 20.50 1.45
CA GLY A 152 -6.99 21.53 1.50
C GLY A 152 -6.78 22.62 2.57
N LYS A 153 -5.93 22.37 3.59
CA LYS A 153 -5.50 23.40 4.54
C LYS A 153 -4.40 24.29 3.97
N VAL A 154 -3.52 23.76 3.11
CA VAL A 154 -2.44 24.52 2.48
C VAL A 154 -2.98 25.57 1.50
N GLU A 155 -4.10 25.31 0.84
CA GLU A 155 -4.76 26.29 -0.07
C GLU A 155 -5.46 27.47 0.64
N ARG A 156 -5.65 27.43 1.97
CA ARG A 156 -6.28 28.53 2.72
C ARG A 156 -5.24 29.53 3.24
N VAL A 157 -4.63 30.28 2.34
CA VAL A 157 -3.99 31.56 2.67
C VAL A 157 -4.66 32.64 1.81
N ARG A 158 -5.51 33.47 2.45
CA ARG A 158 -6.01 34.73 1.90
C ARG A 158 -5.35 35.88 2.64
#